data_AF-A0A2N7EL99-F1
#
_entry.id   AF-A0A2N7EL99-F1
#
_cell.length_a   1.000
_cell.length_b   1.000
_cell.length_c   1.000
_cell.angle_alpha   90.00
_cell.angle_beta   90.00
_cell.angle_gamma   90.00
#
_symmetry.space_group_name_H-M   'P 1'
#
loop_
_entity.id
_entity.type
_entity.pdbx_description
1 polymer ?
#
loop_
_entity_poly.entity_id
_entity_poly.type
_entity_poly.pdbx_seq_one_letter_code
_entity_poly.pdbx_strand_id
1 'polypeptide(L)'
;MSTTPINILFVCVKKGVRAAIAKAIVEQQSNGMIQATCSGFETGGTPQAILDELSNLLCVPIQTESKTVFEYKKTKENFDYVITLCDQISIEQCNLFVECVNVVYSHIPNKLRWNIPNLGAALELSGNDRTMFVKEVVDQITFEVSQLVANTQVKS
;
A
#
# COMPACT_ATOMS: atom_id res chain seq x y z
N MET A 1 3.57 -21.42 -20.42
CA MET A 1 4.76 -20.61 -20.09
C MET A 1 4.43 -19.89 -18.79
N SER A 2 5.03 -20.28 -17.66
CA SER A 2 4.84 -19.57 -16.39
C SER A 2 5.69 -18.31 -16.42
N THR A 3 5.10 -17.15 -16.74
CA THR A 3 5.76 -15.86 -16.59
C THR A 3 6.01 -15.61 -15.10
N THR A 4 7.24 -15.24 -14.74
CA THR A 4 7.56 -14.83 -13.37
C THR A 4 6.66 -13.65 -12.98
N PRO A 5 5.93 -13.71 -11.85
CA PRO A 5 5.11 -12.59 -11.38
C PRO A 5 5.96 -11.35 -11.15
N ILE A 6 5.36 -10.18 -11.38
CA ILE A 6 5.97 -8.89 -11.06
C ILE A 6 5.91 -8.70 -9.55
N ASN A 7 7.06 -8.50 -8.92
CA ASN A 7 7.18 -8.33 -7.48
C ASN A 7 7.09 -6.85 -7.09
N ILE A 8 6.09 -6.50 -6.28
CA ILE A 8 5.82 -5.12 -5.89
C ILE A 8 5.90 -4.97 -4.36
N LEU A 9 6.61 -3.96 -3.89
CA LEU A 9 6.57 -3.53 -2.49
C LEU A 9 5.73 -2.26 -2.34
N PHE A 10 4.61 -2.35 -1.62
CA PHE A 10 3.86 -1.20 -1.16
C PHE A 10 4.38 -0.71 0.19
N VAL A 11 4.61 0.60 0.33
CA VAL A 11 5.11 1.20 1.56
C VAL A 11 4.19 2.32 2.02
N CYS A 12 3.73 2.25 3.26
CA CYS A 12 2.93 3.30 3.91
C CYS A 12 3.62 3.78 5.18
N VAL A 13 3.50 5.07 5.50
CA VAL A 13 4.13 5.69 6.69
C VAL A 13 3.73 4.97 7.98
N LYS A 14 2.44 5.03 8.34
CA LYS A 14 1.95 4.52 9.63
C LYS A 14 1.35 3.13 9.48
N LYS A 15 1.88 2.16 10.23
CA LYS A 15 1.26 0.84 10.51
C LYS A 15 0.99 -0.04 9.27
N GLY A 16 1.43 0.36 8.08
CA GLY A 16 1.30 -0.43 6.85
C GLY A 16 -0.13 -0.62 6.32
N VAL A 17 -1.18 -0.09 6.95
CA VAL A 17 -2.58 -0.45 6.61
C VAL A 17 -2.95 -0.14 5.16
N ARG A 18 -2.64 1.06 4.67
CA ARG A 18 -2.90 1.44 3.27
C ARG A 18 -2.13 0.54 2.30
N ALA A 19 -0.90 0.17 2.64
CA ALA A 19 -0.09 -0.75 1.85
C ALA A 19 -0.66 -2.18 1.85
N ALA A 20 -1.23 -2.62 2.97
CA ALA A 20 -1.91 -3.92 3.09
C ALA A 20 -3.20 -3.97 2.26
N ILE A 21 -3.98 -2.88 2.23
CA ILE A 21 -5.15 -2.75 1.35
C ILE A 21 -4.72 -2.82 -0.12
N ALA A 22 -3.69 -2.06 -0.52
CA ALA A 22 -3.17 -2.09 -1.89
C ALA A 22 -2.69 -3.49 -2.31
N LYS A 23 -1.96 -4.17 -1.42
CA LYS A 23 -1.54 -5.57 -1.62
C LYS A 23 -2.74 -6.49 -1.88
N ALA A 24 -3.72 -6.49 -0.97
CA ALA A 24 -4.85 -7.40 -1.06
C ALA A 24 -5.65 -7.20 -2.36
N ILE A 25 -5.87 -5.93 -2.75
CA ILE A 25 -6.61 -5.59 -3.97
C ILE A 25 -5.81 -5.95 -5.22
N VAL A 26 -4.49 -5.69 -5.28
CA VAL A 26 -3.70 -5.99 -6.49
C VAL A 26 -3.53 -7.48 -6.70
N GLU A 27 -3.36 -8.27 -5.64
CA GLU A 27 -3.27 -9.74 -5.75
C GLU A 27 -4.59 -10.32 -6.26
N GLN A 28 -5.72 -9.77 -5.81
CA GLN A 28 -7.05 -10.16 -6.30
C GLN A 28 -7.27 -9.76 -7.77
N GLN A 29 -6.93 -8.53 -8.16
CA GLN A 29 -7.21 -8.00 -9.51
C GLN A 29 -6.23 -8.51 -10.57
N SER A 30 -4.98 -8.79 -10.19
CA SER A 30 -3.93 -9.17 -11.15
C SER A 30 -3.97 -10.64 -11.57
N ASN A 31 -4.79 -11.47 -10.94
CA ASN A 31 -4.94 -12.89 -11.26
C ASN A 31 -3.60 -13.64 -11.36
N GLY A 32 -2.68 -13.38 -10.42
CA GLY A 32 -1.36 -14.01 -10.35
C GLY A 32 -0.25 -13.35 -11.17
N MET A 33 -0.53 -12.28 -11.91
CA MET A 33 0.52 -11.52 -12.63
C MET A 33 1.39 -10.68 -11.70
N ILE A 34 0.84 -10.25 -10.56
CA ILE A 34 1.53 -9.43 -9.57
C ILE A 34 1.56 -10.19 -8.24
N GLN A 35 2.75 -10.30 -7.66
CA GLN A 35 2.97 -10.72 -6.29
C GLN A 35 3.33 -9.49 -5.47
N ALA A 36 2.63 -9.26 -4.36
CA ALA A 36 2.77 -8.03 -3.60
C ALA A 36 3.20 -8.27 -2.16
N THR A 37 4.04 -7.36 -1.68
CA THR A 37 4.51 -7.26 -0.29
C THR A 37 4.09 -5.90 0.23
N CYS A 38 3.82 -5.79 1.53
CA CYS A 38 3.48 -4.51 2.15
C CYS A 38 4.39 -4.20 3.33
N SER A 39 4.67 -2.92 3.57
CA SER A 39 5.50 -2.50 4.70
C SER A 39 4.98 -1.21 5.31
N GLY A 40 5.07 -1.13 6.64
CA GLY A 40 5.06 0.13 7.38
C GLY A 40 6.45 0.75 7.39
N PHE A 41 6.53 2.08 7.43
CA PHE A 41 7.74 2.78 7.85
C PHE A 41 7.86 2.75 9.38
N GLU A 42 6.74 2.99 10.06
CA GLU A 42 6.58 2.82 11.51
C GLU A 42 5.85 1.51 11.82
N THR A 43 6.30 0.80 12.86
CA THR A 43 5.64 -0.39 13.39
C THR A 43 4.37 -0.03 14.16
N GLY A 44 3.43 -0.95 14.23
CA GLY A 44 2.24 -0.82 15.07
C GLY A 44 1.03 -1.55 14.51
N GLY A 45 0.06 -1.83 15.38
CA GLY A 45 -1.18 -2.52 15.00
C GLY A 45 -2.23 -1.59 14.40
N THR A 46 -2.99 -2.14 13.44
CA THR A 46 -4.21 -1.51 12.92
C THR A 46 -5.27 -1.46 14.01
N PRO A 47 -5.85 -0.28 14.31
CA PRO A 47 -6.98 -0.18 15.24
C PRO A 47 -8.16 -1.05 14.81
N GLN A 48 -8.80 -1.74 15.77
CA GLN A 48 -9.94 -2.62 15.50
C GLN A 48 -11.06 -1.90 14.76
N ALA A 49 -11.36 -0.66 15.14
CA ALA A 49 -12.38 0.15 14.47
C ALA A 49 -12.15 0.33 12.96
N ILE A 50 -10.89 0.34 12.50
CA ILE A 50 -10.58 0.41 11.06
C ILE A 50 -10.70 -0.97 10.42
N LEU A 51 -10.29 -2.04 11.13
CA LEU A 51 -10.44 -3.41 10.64
C LEU A 51 -11.90 -3.79 10.43
N ASP A 52 -12.78 -3.37 11.35
CA ASP A 52 -14.22 -3.62 11.27
C ASP A 52 -14.81 -2.98 9.99
N GLU A 53 -14.51 -1.69 9.73
CA GLU A 53 -14.93 -1.00 8.51
C GLU A 53 -14.40 -1.70 7.25
N LEU A 54 -13.11 -2.08 7.24
CA LEU A 54 -12.49 -2.76 6.11
C LEU A 54 -13.13 -4.13 5.84
N SER A 55 -13.50 -4.89 6.88
CA SER A 55 -14.17 -6.18 6.72
C SER A 55 -15.58 -6.07 6.14
N ASN A 56 -16.25 -4.94 6.35
CA ASN A 56 -17.55 -4.66 5.72
C ASN A 56 -17.39 -4.22 4.25
N LEU A 57 -16.28 -3.56 3.91
CA LEU A 57 -16.05 -3.01 2.57
C LEU A 57 -15.36 -3.99 1.62
N LEU A 58 -14.51 -4.88 2.14
CA LEU A 58 -13.65 -5.76 1.35
C LEU A 58 -13.97 -7.22 1.64
N CYS A 59 -14.06 -8.03 0.58
CA CYS A 59 -14.24 -9.48 0.68
C CYS A 59 -12.93 -10.24 0.95
N VAL A 60 -11.83 -9.53 1.21
CA VAL A 60 -10.49 -10.09 1.43
C VAL A 60 -9.93 -9.60 2.77
N PRO A 61 -9.22 -10.45 3.53
CA PRO A 61 -8.65 -10.06 4.81
C PRO A 61 -7.50 -9.07 4.60
N ILE A 62 -7.48 -7.99 5.39
CA ILE A 62 -6.38 -7.04 5.40
C ILE A 62 -5.36 -7.46 6.46
N GLN A 63 -4.19 -7.90 6.01
CA GLN A 63 -3.09 -8.31 6.86
C GLN A 63 -1.88 -7.40 6.63
N THR A 64 -1.45 -6.74 7.69
CA THR A 64 -0.19 -5.97 7.70
C THR A 64 0.97 -6.92 7.94
N GLU A 65 2.09 -6.66 7.29
CA GLU A 65 3.31 -7.42 7.52
C GLU A 65 4.18 -6.77 8.60
N SER A 66 4.89 -7.62 9.35
CA SER A 66 5.71 -7.19 10.48
C SER A 66 7.03 -6.55 10.07
N LYS A 67 7.54 -6.88 8.88
CA LYS A 67 8.81 -6.38 8.37
C LYS A 67 8.68 -4.92 7.94
N THR A 68 9.61 -4.11 8.41
CA THR A 68 9.83 -2.74 7.97
C THR A 68 10.62 -2.69 6.67
N VAL A 69 10.62 -1.52 6.02
CA VAL A 69 11.40 -1.29 4.79
C VAL A 69 12.90 -1.54 4.96
N PHE A 70 13.42 -1.34 6.17
CA PHE A 70 14.84 -1.57 6.47
C PHE A 70 15.17 -3.06 6.62
N GLU A 71 14.23 -3.85 7.13
CA GLU A 71 14.40 -5.31 7.25
C GLU A 71 14.37 -5.99 5.89
N TYR A 72 13.46 -5.58 5.00
CA TYR A 72 13.43 -6.03 3.60
C TYR A 72 14.73 -5.74 2.85
N LYS A 73 15.32 -4.55 3.06
CA LYS A 73 16.65 -4.23 2.52
C LYS A 73 17.74 -5.15 3.07
N LYS A 74 17.70 -5.50 4.36
CA LYS A 74 18.69 -6.36 5.00
C LYS A 74 18.64 -7.79 4.46
N THR A 75 17.46 -8.29 4.13
CA THR A 75 17.27 -9.64 3.56
C THR A 75 17.58 -9.71 2.06
N LYS A 76 17.92 -8.58 1.41
CA LYS A 76 18.19 -8.47 -0.04
C LYS A 76 17.03 -8.98 -0.89
N GLU A 77 15.80 -8.78 -0.43
CA GLU A 77 14.61 -9.07 -1.23
C GLU A 77 14.55 -8.09 -2.41
N ASN A 78 14.35 -8.61 -3.62
CA ASN A 78 14.31 -7.83 -4.85
C ASN A 78 12.86 -7.53 -5.23
N PHE A 79 12.61 -6.31 -5.70
CA PHE A 79 11.32 -5.86 -6.19
C PHE A 79 11.46 -5.23 -7.58
N ASP A 80 10.47 -5.41 -8.43
CA ASP A 80 10.40 -4.72 -9.72
C ASP A 80 9.90 -3.30 -9.55
N TYR A 81 9.01 -3.09 -8.57
CA TYR A 81 8.42 -1.80 -8.20
C TYR A 81 8.44 -1.57 -6.69
N VAL A 82 8.72 -0.33 -6.29
CA VAL A 82 8.44 0.18 -4.94
C VAL A 82 7.44 1.31 -5.05
N ILE A 83 6.29 1.16 -4.39
CA ILE A 83 5.17 2.09 -4.48
C ILE A 83 4.90 2.67 -3.09
N THR A 84 5.07 3.98 -2.95
CA THR A 84 4.84 4.70 -1.70
C THR A 84 3.43 5.25 -1.63
N LEU A 85 2.72 5.01 -0.53
CA LEU A 85 1.38 5.51 -0.25
C LEU A 85 1.45 6.54 0.87
N CYS A 86 1.14 7.78 0.56
CA CYS A 86 1.21 8.86 1.52
C CYS A 86 0.25 10.00 1.17
N ASP A 87 -0.16 10.76 2.20
CA ASP A 87 -1.10 11.86 2.07
C ASP A 87 -0.34 13.15 1.76
N GLN A 88 -0.61 13.74 0.60
CA GLN A 88 -0.03 15.02 0.20
C GLN A 88 -0.40 16.17 1.13
N ILE A 89 -1.46 16.08 1.94
CA ILE A 89 -1.83 17.15 2.89
C ILE A 89 -0.74 17.33 3.98
N SER A 90 0.07 16.30 4.23
CA SER A 90 1.23 16.32 5.15
C SER A 90 2.58 16.47 4.42
N ILE A 91 2.71 17.48 3.54
CA ILE A 91 3.76 17.61 2.51
C ILE A 91 5.18 17.29 3.03
N GLU A 92 5.65 17.92 4.11
CA GLU A 92 7.04 17.79 4.55
C GLU A 92 7.40 16.39 5.05
N GLN A 93 6.60 15.84 5.97
CA GLN A 93 6.82 14.48 6.49
C GLN A 93 6.67 13.44 5.39
N CYS A 94 5.72 13.66 4.48
CA CYS A 94 5.47 12.78 3.35
C CYS A 94 6.64 12.77 2.37
N ASN A 95 7.21 13.93 2.04
CA ASN A 95 8.35 14.03 1.14
C ASN A 95 9.59 13.37 1.73
N LEU A 96 9.91 13.64 3.01
CA LEU A 96 11.03 13.00 3.69
C LEU A 96 10.88 11.46 3.71
N PHE A 97 9.68 10.96 3.99
CA PHE A 97 9.39 9.53 3.93
C PHE A 97 9.67 8.94 2.54
N VAL A 98 9.16 9.57 1.47
CA VAL A 98 9.35 9.10 0.10
C VAL A 98 10.84 9.14 -0.27
N GLU A 99 11.55 10.19 0.11
CA GLU A 99 13.00 10.30 -0.10
C GLU A 99 13.77 9.20 0.62
N CYS A 100 13.46 8.92 1.89
CA CYS A 100 14.07 7.82 2.62
C CYS A 100 13.86 6.48 1.91
N VAL A 101 12.62 6.17 1.47
CA VAL A 101 12.33 4.93 0.74
C VAL A 101 13.10 4.88 -0.59
N ASN A 102 13.17 5.99 -1.32
CA ASN A 102 13.91 6.09 -2.58
C ASN A 102 15.42 5.85 -2.40
N VAL A 103 16.00 6.31 -1.27
CA VAL A 103 17.41 6.03 -0.92
C VAL A 103 17.60 4.58 -0.51
N VAL A 104 16.69 4.01 0.28
CA VAL A 104 16.73 2.60 0.70
C VAL A 104 16.72 1.68 -0.54
N TYR A 105 15.84 1.97 -1.50
CA TYR A 105 15.61 1.21 -2.73
C TYR A 105 16.15 1.92 -3.99
N SER A 106 17.32 2.56 -3.88
CA SER A 106 17.93 3.31 -4.99
C SER A 106 18.19 2.44 -6.23
N HIS A 107 18.49 1.15 -6.02
CA HIS A 107 18.74 0.14 -7.05
C HIS A 107 17.48 -0.31 -7.81
N ILE A 108 16.29 -0.05 -7.28
CA ILE A 108 15.03 -0.41 -7.94
C ILE A 108 14.68 0.66 -8.97
N PRO A 109 14.54 0.34 -10.26
CA PRO A 109 14.34 1.34 -11.31
C PRO A 109 12.94 1.95 -11.26
N ASN A 110 11.91 1.17 -10.93
CA ASN A 110 10.54 1.65 -10.93
C ASN A 110 10.09 2.03 -9.51
N LYS A 111 9.91 3.33 -9.30
CA LYS A 111 9.42 3.87 -8.03
C LYS A 111 8.22 4.77 -8.31
N LEU A 112 7.10 4.50 -7.64
CA LEU A 112 5.86 5.26 -7.78
C LEU A 112 5.44 5.87 -6.44
N ARG A 113 4.69 6.97 -6.51
CA ARG A 113 4.07 7.62 -5.36
C ARG A 113 2.58 7.77 -5.63
N TRP A 114 1.77 7.24 -4.72
CA TRP A 114 0.32 7.38 -4.72
C TRP A 114 -0.11 8.35 -3.63
N ASN A 115 -0.96 9.30 -4.01
CA ASN A 115 -1.57 10.23 -3.09
C ASN A 115 -2.82 9.59 -2.47
N ILE A 116 -2.68 9.03 -1.28
CA ILE A 116 -3.77 8.33 -0.58
C ILE A 116 -4.04 9.04 0.74
N PRO A 117 -5.30 9.46 1.03
CA PRO A 117 -5.63 10.15 2.26
C PRO A 117 -5.16 9.39 3.50
N ASN A 118 -4.85 10.13 4.57
CA ASN A 118 -4.41 9.53 5.81
C ASN A 118 -5.55 8.75 6.49
N LEU A 119 -5.54 7.42 6.33
CA LEU A 119 -6.53 6.52 6.94
C LEU A 119 -6.63 6.66 8.47
N GLY A 120 -5.58 7.16 9.14
CA GLY A 120 -5.63 7.44 10.58
C GLY A 120 -6.69 8.48 10.97
N ALA A 121 -7.09 9.38 10.06
CA ALA A 121 -8.15 10.36 10.31
C ALA A 121 -9.52 9.72 10.56
N ALA A 122 -9.73 8.46 10.13
CA ALA A 122 -10.94 7.70 10.41
C ALA A 122 -11.21 7.51 11.91
N LEU A 123 -10.16 7.57 12.75
CA LEU A 123 -10.29 7.42 14.21
C LEU A 123 -10.97 8.62 14.88
N GLU A 124 -10.87 9.80 14.27
CA GLU A 124 -11.51 11.03 14.75
C GLU A 124 -12.97 11.15 14.28
N LEU A 125 -13.38 10.30 13.34
CA LEU A 125 -14.74 10.23 12.80
C LEU A 125 -15.56 9.15 13.51
N SER A 126 -16.88 9.18 13.37
CA SER A 126 -17.77 8.19 13.97
C SER A 126 -18.94 7.84 13.05
N GLY A 127 -19.54 6.67 13.27
CA GLY A 127 -20.70 6.20 12.50
C GLY A 127 -20.48 6.25 11.00
N ASN A 128 -21.47 6.77 10.28
CA ASN A 128 -21.45 6.83 8.82
C ASN A 128 -20.29 7.66 8.24
N ASP A 129 -19.83 8.72 8.93
CA ASP A 129 -18.73 9.55 8.44
C ASP A 129 -17.42 8.76 8.40
N ARG A 130 -17.18 7.90 9.39
CA ARG A 130 -16.03 6.98 9.38
C ARG A 130 -16.15 6.01 8.22
N THR A 131 -17.30 5.37 8.03
CA THR A 131 -17.53 4.41 6.95
C THR A 131 -17.30 5.05 5.59
N MET A 132 -17.84 6.25 5.35
CA MET A 132 -17.66 6.97 4.08
C MET A 132 -16.19 7.33 3.84
N PHE A 133 -15.46 7.80 4.86
CA PHE A 133 -14.05 8.13 4.73
C PHE A 133 -13.17 6.90 4.47
N VAL A 134 -13.41 5.79 5.18
CA VAL A 134 -12.69 4.53 4.92
C VAL A 134 -12.98 4.04 3.50
N LYS A 135 -14.24 4.13 3.05
CA LYS A 135 -14.64 3.79 1.68
C LYS A 135 -13.90 4.66 0.65
N GLU A 136 -13.82 5.96 0.85
CA GLU A 136 -13.09 6.87 -0.04
C GLU A 136 -11.62 6.47 -0.18
N VAL A 137 -10.96 6.14 0.93
CA VAL A 137 -9.57 5.66 0.91
C VAL A 137 -9.44 4.35 0.13
N VAL A 138 -10.36 3.40 0.34
CA VAL A 138 -10.39 2.11 -0.38
C VAL A 138 -10.64 2.31 -1.87
N ASP A 139 -11.59 3.18 -2.24
CA ASP A 139 -11.90 3.49 -3.64
C ASP A 139 -10.68 4.11 -4.34
N GLN A 140 -9.98 5.04 -3.68
CA GLN A 140 -8.76 5.66 -4.23
C GLN A 140 -7.64 4.64 -4.43
N ILE A 141 -7.41 3.73 -3.46
CA ILE A 141 -6.44 2.65 -3.62
C ILE A 141 -6.85 1.71 -4.76
N THR A 142 -8.14 1.38 -4.84
CA THR A 142 -8.70 0.51 -5.89
C THR A 142 -8.45 1.11 -7.27
N PHE A 143 -8.68 2.41 -7.43
CA PHE A 143 -8.42 3.13 -8.66
C PHE A 143 -6.94 3.04 -9.08
N GLU A 144 -6.01 3.37 -8.17
CA GLU A 144 -4.58 3.31 -8.44
C GLU A 144 -4.11 1.89 -8.80
N VAL A 145 -4.63 0.87 -8.10
CA VAL A 145 -4.35 -0.54 -8.40
C VAL A 145 -4.86 -0.91 -9.79
N SER A 146 -6.07 -0.52 -10.16
CA SER A 146 -6.61 -0.82 -11.50
C SER A 146 -5.77 -0.15 -12.60
N GLN A 147 -5.27 1.07 -12.39
CA GLN A 147 -4.32 1.70 -13.31
C GLN A 147 -3.00 0.94 -13.40
N LEU A 148 -2.45 0.49 -12.27
CA LEU A 148 -1.22 -0.30 -12.22
C LEU A 148 -1.36 -1.63 -12.98
N VAL A 149 -2.45 -2.37 -12.76
CA VAL A 149 -2.73 -3.64 -13.43
C VAL A 149 -2.88 -3.44 -14.93
N ALA A 150 -3.67 -2.44 -15.37
CA ALA A 150 -3.85 -2.14 -16.78
C ALA A 150 -2.53 -1.79 -17.48
N ASN A 151 -1.72 -0.92 -16.86
CA ASN A 151 -0.41 -0.54 -17.41
C ASN A 151 0.60 -1.71 -17.46
N THR A 152 0.42 -2.69 -16.58
CA THR A 152 1.25 -3.90 -16.54
C THR A 152 0.87 -4.86 -17.67
N GLN A 153 -0.43 -5.04 -17.93
CA GLN A 153 -0.94 -5.86 -19.03
C GLN A 153 -0.54 -5.34 -20.42
N VAL A 154 -0.38 -4.03 -20.58
CA VAL A 154 0.05 -3.42 -21.85
C VAL A 154 1.55 -3.67 -22.14
N LYS A 155 2.35 -3.97 -21.11
CA LYS A 155 3.81 -4.16 -21.23
C LYS A 155 4.26 -5.63 -21.28
N SER A 156 3.36 -6.56 -20.95
CA SER A 156 3.56 -8.02 -21.01
C SER A 156 3.18 -8.59 -22.37
#